data_AF-Q1RH30-F1
#
_entry.id   AF-Q1RH30-F1
#
_cell.length_a   1.000
_cell.length_b   1.000
_cell.length_c   1.000
_cell.angle_alpha   90.00
_cell.angle_beta   90.00
_cell.angle_gamma   90.00
#
_symmetry.space_group_name_H-M   'P 1'
#
loop_
_entity.id
_entity.type
_entity.pdbx_description
1 polymer ?
#
loop_
_entity_poly.entity_id
_entity_poly.type
_entity_poly.pdbx_seq_one_letter_code
_entity_poly.pdbx_strand_id
1 'polypeptide(L)'
;MLDLKSLNTILFSNKESELKIAIKKISDQFEPEKAKNILAYAKTYNSNLLTEVDKLSKIVSDEEIINQFYNSETISPFFGFSSFKHLEEAKKSISQVQINTVKKNYSKLEIKNKELANAKKSSNSSVAQKLEQEIGKLQASLNNSPSQTALKILQHDIAKEQYVKSFKLSKLVADYIEENNTFHVGLKDHLIHKHAYDIIICLGGEVTQNQDIIAKLQNFLSDKGFLRATKPLHDAFSDFYLPKNKQNITLKKWQELISKHGFDAMKLFAIADRIEAKKAQNTEMQYIAPENLQDAIFIQTQLTYAKANEYSELAELALKYKLSEESFNRCLEIEKQKKNFDNLPNITIHGKDLDCKLESGTSLNGYHLVKLPINDPRAYILGDIVKDCQSIGGNSERCVIDGITRENNGFYVLLKNKNSAKQNAEIFTSDGKIDYQNFDMVG
;
A
#
# COMPACT_ATOMS: atom_id res chain seq x y z
N MET A 1 9.09 -18.05 16.06
CA MET A 1 8.56 -16.90 15.30
C MET A 1 7.52 -16.25 16.20
N LEU A 2 7.73 -14.99 16.60
CA LEU A 2 6.81 -14.28 17.49
C LEU A 2 5.39 -14.27 16.91
N ASP A 3 4.45 -14.88 17.62
CA ASP A 3 3.03 -14.70 17.33
C ASP A 3 2.65 -13.26 17.74
N LEU A 4 2.35 -12.42 16.74
CA LEU A 4 1.93 -11.02 16.91
C LEU A 4 0.69 -10.88 17.81
N LYS A 5 -0.10 -11.93 18.02
CA LYS A 5 -1.20 -11.96 18.99
C LYS A 5 -0.67 -11.89 20.43
N SER A 6 0.51 -12.49 20.69
CA SER A 6 1.22 -12.40 21.97
C SER A 6 1.89 -11.03 22.16
N LEU A 7 2.42 -10.42 21.09
CA LEU A 7 2.94 -9.04 21.13
C LEU A 7 1.79 -8.03 21.37
N ASN A 8 0.64 -8.23 20.74
CA ASN A 8 -0.59 -7.45 20.92
C ASN A 8 -1.12 -7.57 22.37
N THR A 9 -1.12 -8.77 22.95
CA THR A 9 -1.53 -8.99 24.35
C THR A 9 -0.60 -8.30 25.35
N ILE A 10 0.70 -8.22 25.06
CA ILE A 10 1.69 -7.55 25.93
C ILE A 10 1.62 -6.03 25.81
N LEU A 11 1.35 -5.52 24.62
CA LEU A 11 1.30 -4.09 24.35
C LEU A 11 -0.07 -3.47 24.68
N PHE A 12 -1.16 -4.25 24.71
CA PHE A 12 -2.53 -3.71 24.73
C PHE A 12 -3.56 -4.47 25.61
N SER A 13 -3.17 -5.47 26.40
CA SER A 13 -4.10 -6.09 27.37
C SER A 13 -4.17 -5.28 28.67
N ASN A 14 -5.40 -4.97 29.10
CA ASN A 14 -5.67 -4.36 30.41
C ASN A 14 -5.83 -5.44 31.52
N LYS A 15 -5.61 -6.72 31.20
CA LYS A 15 -5.81 -7.86 32.09
C LYS A 15 -4.49 -8.58 32.36
N GLU A 16 -4.06 -8.53 33.62
CA GLU A 16 -2.82 -9.12 34.13
C GLU A 16 -2.63 -10.61 33.79
N SER A 17 -3.71 -11.39 33.74
CA SER A 17 -3.67 -12.83 33.44
C SER A 17 -3.27 -13.12 31.99
N GLU A 18 -3.65 -12.28 31.04
CA GLU A 18 -3.36 -12.46 29.60
C GLU A 18 -1.91 -12.06 29.29
N LEU A 19 -1.43 -10.98 29.92
CA LEU A 19 -0.03 -10.55 29.89
C LEU A 19 0.90 -11.68 30.38
N LYS A 20 0.59 -12.30 31.53
CA LYS A 20 1.40 -13.40 32.09
C LYS A 20 1.52 -14.60 31.15
N ILE A 21 0.45 -14.93 30.41
CA ILE A 21 0.43 -16.05 29.45
C ILE A 21 1.25 -15.71 28.20
N ALA A 22 1.14 -14.49 27.68
CA ALA A 22 1.88 -14.04 26.50
C ALA A 22 3.40 -13.92 26.79
N ILE A 23 3.76 -13.40 27.96
CA ILE A 23 5.16 -13.29 28.42
C ILE A 23 5.80 -14.68 28.59
N LYS A 24 5.08 -15.64 29.17
CA LYS A 24 5.56 -17.02 29.33
C LYS A 24 5.85 -17.67 27.97
N LYS A 25 4.94 -17.52 27.01
CA LYS A 25 5.13 -18.05 25.64
C LYS A 25 6.32 -17.45 24.90
N ILE A 26 6.64 -16.17 25.13
CA ILE A 26 7.84 -15.52 24.56
C ILE A 26 9.09 -16.00 25.28
N SER A 27 9.07 -16.09 26.61
CA SER A 27 10.21 -16.59 27.40
C SER A 27 10.59 -18.03 27.05
N ASP A 28 9.63 -18.86 26.66
CA ASP A 28 9.84 -20.26 26.26
C ASP A 28 10.40 -20.39 24.82
N GLN A 29 10.45 -19.30 24.04
CA GLN A 29 10.83 -19.30 22.62
C GLN A 29 12.12 -18.52 22.27
N PHE A 30 12.70 -17.78 23.22
CA PHE A 30 13.90 -16.93 22.99
C PHE A 30 15.06 -17.31 23.91
N GLU A 31 16.28 -16.89 23.54
CA GLU A 31 17.44 -17.03 24.41
C GLU A 31 17.23 -16.32 25.78
N PRO A 32 17.74 -16.88 26.88
CA PRO A 32 17.41 -16.46 28.25
C PRO A 32 17.63 -14.96 28.54
N GLU A 33 18.64 -14.35 27.92
CA GLU A 33 18.97 -12.93 28.09
C GLU A 33 17.99 -11.99 27.36
N LYS A 34 17.54 -12.37 26.14
CA LYS A 34 16.50 -11.61 25.39
C LYS A 34 15.13 -11.74 26.06
N ALA A 35 14.79 -12.94 26.53
CA ALA A 35 13.60 -13.17 27.33
C ALA A 35 13.63 -12.37 28.64
N LYS A 36 14.77 -12.32 29.36
CA LYS A 36 14.97 -11.51 30.57
C LYS A 36 14.75 -10.02 30.34
N ASN A 37 15.21 -9.45 29.23
CA ASN A 37 15.04 -8.03 28.94
C ASN A 37 13.56 -7.67 28.66
N ILE A 38 12.86 -8.55 27.93
CA ILE A 38 11.39 -8.44 27.73
C ILE A 38 10.64 -8.69 29.05
N LEU A 39 11.13 -9.59 29.92
CA LEU A 39 10.56 -9.88 31.24
C LEU A 39 10.77 -8.72 32.23
N ALA A 40 11.94 -8.07 32.20
CA ALA A 40 12.25 -6.91 33.03
C ALA A 40 11.37 -5.72 32.63
N TYR A 41 11.15 -5.54 31.32
CA TYR A 41 10.19 -4.60 30.76
C TYR A 41 8.75 -4.91 31.23
N ALA A 42 8.29 -6.16 31.11
CA ALA A 42 6.93 -6.54 31.50
C ALA A 42 6.69 -6.62 33.03
N LYS A 43 7.72 -6.86 33.84
CA LYS A 43 7.64 -6.83 35.32
C LYS A 43 7.60 -5.41 35.89
N THR A 44 8.09 -4.43 35.13
CA THR A 44 7.86 -3.00 35.43
C THR A 44 6.39 -2.61 35.19
N TYR A 45 5.62 -3.44 34.47
CA TYR A 45 4.24 -3.21 34.02
C TYR A 45 3.16 -3.93 34.86
N ASN A 46 3.48 -4.45 36.05
CA ASN A 46 2.52 -5.20 36.85
C ASN A 46 2.50 -4.80 38.34
N SER A 47 1.86 -3.65 38.61
CA SER A 47 0.89 -3.45 39.70
C SER A 47 0.46 -1.96 39.70
N ASN A 48 -0.85 -1.69 39.59
CA ASN A 48 -1.51 -0.37 39.59
C ASN A 48 -1.43 0.47 38.29
N LEU A 49 -2.25 0.05 37.32
CA LEU A 49 -2.40 0.55 35.94
C LEU A 49 -2.90 2.01 35.76
N LEU A 50 -3.19 2.76 36.82
CA LEU A 50 -3.72 4.15 36.72
C LEU A 50 -2.79 5.20 37.35
N THR A 51 -1.75 4.78 38.05
CA THR A 51 -0.81 5.69 38.76
C THR A 51 0.59 5.71 38.13
N GLU A 52 0.89 4.82 37.16
CA GLU A 52 2.18 4.75 36.48
C GLU A 52 2.14 4.87 34.95
N VAL A 53 0.95 5.03 34.33
CA VAL A 53 0.88 5.61 32.97
C VAL A 53 1.42 7.05 32.99
N ASP A 54 1.26 7.75 34.11
CA ASP A 54 1.93 9.03 34.41
C ASP A 54 3.46 8.90 34.66
N LYS A 55 3.99 7.68 34.81
CA LYS A 55 5.43 7.41 35.01
C LYS A 55 6.17 6.90 33.76
N LEU A 56 5.48 6.74 32.62
CA LEU A 56 6.10 6.72 31.27
C LEU A 56 6.67 8.10 30.86
N SER A 57 6.58 9.09 31.75
CA SER A 57 7.28 10.38 31.76
C SER A 57 8.83 10.28 31.78
N LYS A 58 9.42 9.14 31.41
CA LYS A 58 10.87 8.93 31.32
C LYS A 58 11.42 8.57 29.94
N ILE A 59 10.58 8.45 28.90
CA ILE A 59 11.07 8.13 27.54
C ILE A 59 10.96 9.34 26.61
N VAL A 60 9.76 9.91 26.42
CA VAL A 60 9.45 11.22 25.81
C VAL A 60 8.04 11.56 26.31
N SER A 61 7.75 12.80 26.74
CA SER A 61 6.39 13.12 27.21
C SER A 61 5.39 13.15 26.05
N ASP A 62 4.11 12.84 26.30
CA ASP A 62 3.07 13.00 25.27
C ASP A 62 3.03 14.44 24.76
N GLU A 63 3.31 15.40 25.62
CA GLU A 63 3.43 16.82 25.26
C GLU A 63 4.60 17.07 24.29
N GLU A 64 5.75 16.44 24.49
CA GLU A 64 6.91 16.56 23.58
C GLU A 64 6.65 15.86 22.23
N ILE A 65 6.00 14.69 22.23
CA ILE A 65 5.55 14.00 21.00
C ILE A 65 4.56 14.88 20.23
N ILE A 66 3.58 15.45 20.94
CA ILE A 66 2.55 16.32 20.37
C ILE A 66 3.17 17.62 19.86
N ASN A 67 4.15 18.18 20.56
CA ASN A 67 4.89 19.35 20.08
C ASN A 67 5.58 19.05 18.76
N GLN A 68 6.15 17.85 18.56
CA GLN A 68 6.70 17.45 17.26
C GLN A 68 5.62 17.21 16.18
N PHE A 69 4.44 16.75 16.55
CA PHE A 69 3.30 16.71 15.62
C PHE A 69 2.95 18.11 15.10
N TYR A 70 3.01 19.13 15.97
CA TYR A 70 2.76 20.53 15.63
C TYR A 70 3.95 21.27 14.99
N ASN A 71 5.19 20.88 15.34
CA ASN A 71 6.43 21.50 14.90
C ASN A 71 7.04 20.84 13.66
N SER A 72 6.60 19.62 13.29
CA SER A 72 6.82 19.15 11.93
C SER A 72 6.35 20.29 11.03
N GLU A 73 7.18 20.78 10.09
CA GLU A 73 6.89 21.92 9.19
C GLU A 73 5.62 21.71 8.31
N THR A 74 4.84 20.69 8.64
CA THR A 74 3.74 20.06 7.96
C THR A 74 2.66 19.69 8.97
N ILE A 75 2.08 20.66 9.70
CA ILE A 75 0.66 20.49 10.08
C ILE A 75 -0.08 20.28 8.77
N SER A 76 -0.46 19.02 8.55
CA SER A 76 -0.70 18.56 7.20
C SER A 76 -1.92 19.25 6.61
N PRO A 77 -1.82 19.76 5.37
CA PRO A 77 -3.01 20.14 4.62
C PRO A 77 -4.01 18.98 4.46
N PHE A 78 -3.56 17.73 4.65
CA PHE A 78 -4.42 16.53 4.69
C PHE A 78 -5.51 16.59 5.77
N PHE A 79 -5.32 17.36 6.85
CA PHE A 79 -6.31 17.50 7.94
C PHE A 79 -6.97 18.88 7.97
N GLY A 80 -6.88 19.64 6.88
CA GLY A 80 -7.72 20.81 6.62
C GLY A 80 -7.31 22.11 7.33
N PHE A 81 -6.15 22.13 8.02
CA PHE A 81 -5.55 23.33 8.60
C PHE A 81 -4.16 23.56 8.01
N SER A 82 -3.85 24.82 7.67
CA SER A 82 -2.56 25.21 7.12
C SER A 82 -1.52 25.58 8.19
N SER A 83 -1.92 25.71 9.46
CA SER A 83 -1.01 25.98 10.59
C SER A 83 -1.67 25.63 11.93
N PHE A 84 -0.84 25.49 12.98
CA PHE A 84 -1.31 25.31 14.37
C PHE A 84 -2.15 26.49 14.83
N LYS A 85 -1.73 27.71 14.47
CA LYS A 85 -2.43 28.94 14.81
C LYS A 85 -3.87 28.95 14.28
N HIS A 86 -4.07 28.53 13.03
CA HIS A 86 -5.41 28.44 12.44
C HIS A 86 -6.29 27.40 13.14
N LEU A 87 -5.72 26.28 13.60
CA LEU A 87 -6.44 25.29 14.40
C LEU A 87 -6.89 25.88 15.75
N GLU A 88 -5.99 26.55 16.46
CA GLU A 88 -6.30 27.16 17.76
C GLU A 88 -7.35 28.27 17.66
N GLU A 89 -7.29 29.08 16.60
CA GLU A 89 -8.33 30.07 16.29
C GLU A 89 -9.68 29.41 16.00
N ALA A 90 -9.69 28.31 15.23
CA ALA A 90 -10.90 27.54 14.97
C ALA A 90 -11.49 26.94 16.25
N LYS A 91 -10.64 26.39 17.15
CA LYS A 91 -11.08 25.84 18.45
C LYS A 91 -11.75 26.88 19.35
N LYS A 92 -11.37 28.16 19.25
CA LYS A 92 -12.04 29.25 20.00
C LYS A 92 -13.46 29.54 19.52
N SER A 93 -13.77 29.21 18.26
CA SER A 93 -15.05 29.54 17.62
C SER A 93 -16.06 28.39 17.58
N ILE A 94 -15.65 27.18 17.99
CA ILE A 94 -16.47 25.97 17.96
C ILE A 94 -16.52 25.33 19.36
N SER A 95 -17.73 25.09 19.85
CA SER A 95 -17.94 24.39 21.13
C SER A 95 -17.76 22.87 21.00
N GLN A 96 -17.40 22.22 22.11
CA GLN A 96 -17.33 20.74 22.18
C GLN A 96 -18.67 20.07 21.85
N VAL A 97 -19.79 20.71 22.16
CA VAL A 97 -21.14 20.21 21.83
C VAL A 97 -21.36 20.15 20.31
N GLN A 98 -20.88 21.15 19.57
CA GLN A 98 -20.93 21.15 18.11
C GLN A 98 -20.05 20.04 17.53
N ILE A 99 -18.83 19.85 18.05
CA ILE A 99 -17.93 18.75 17.64
C ILE A 99 -18.61 17.39 17.86
N ASN A 100 -19.20 17.16 19.03
CA ASN A 100 -19.89 15.91 19.36
C ASN A 100 -21.11 15.67 18.47
N THR A 101 -21.85 16.74 18.12
CA THR A 101 -22.99 16.66 17.20
C THR A 101 -22.54 16.28 15.80
N VAL A 102 -21.49 16.91 15.29
CA VAL A 102 -20.89 16.59 13.99
C VAL A 102 -20.37 15.15 13.96
N LYS A 103 -19.69 14.69 15.02
CA LYS A 103 -19.25 13.29 15.16
C LYS A 103 -20.42 12.33 14.98
N LYS A 104 -21.52 12.55 15.71
CA LYS A 104 -22.73 11.71 15.65
C LYS A 104 -23.37 11.71 14.27
N ASN A 105 -23.49 12.87 13.63
CA ASN A 105 -24.10 12.99 12.30
C ASN A 105 -23.23 12.35 11.22
N TYR A 106 -21.91 12.50 11.32
CA TYR A 106 -20.97 11.87 10.40
C TYR A 106 -20.98 10.34 10.54
N SER A 107 -21.03 9.80 11.77
CA SER A 107 -21.23 8.35 12.01
C SER A 107 -22.50 7.82 11.35
N LYS A 108 -23.62 8.54 11.50
CA LYS A 108 -24.90 8.16 10.86
C LYS A 108 -24.79 8.17 9.34
N LEU A 109 -24.14 9.18 8.77
CA LEU A 109 -23.96 9.32 7.33
C LEU A 109 -23.21 8.12 6.75
N GLU A 110 -22.13 7.70 7.41
CA GLU A 110 -21.31 6.57 6.96
C GLU A 110 -22.07 5.24 6.99
N ILE A 111 -22.82 4.97 8.07
CA ILE A 111 -23.68 3.78 8.18
C ILE A 111 -24.69 3.75 7.03
N LYS A 112 -25.39 4.88 6.79
CA LYS A 112 -26.38 4.97 5.71
C LYS A 112 -25.77 4.81 4.32
N ASN A 113 -24.57 5.33 4.08
CA ASN A 113 -23.87 5.11 2.81
C ASN A 113 -23.57 3.62 2.56
N LYS A 114 -23.20 2.86 3.61
CA LYS A 114 -23.01 1.40 3.50
C LYS A 114 -24.33 0.67 3.23
N GLU A 115 -25.40 1.06 3.92
CA GLU A 115 -26.76 0.53 3.67
C GLU A 115 -27.19 0.80 2.22
N LEU A 116 -26.95 2.02 1.70
CA LEU A 116 -27.29 2.39 0.33
C LEU A 116 -26.51 1.55 -0.70
N ALA A 117 -25.21 1.37 -0.48
CA ALA A 117 -24.38 0.55 -1.36
C ALA A 117 -24.90 -0.90 -1.45
N ASN A 118 -25.37 -1.47 -0.34
CA ASN A 118 -25.96 -2.80 -0.30
C ASN A 118 -27.33 -2.84 -0.98
N ALA A 119 -28.20 -1.85 -0.73
CA ALA A 119 -29.53 -1.76 -1.35
C ALA A 119 -29.45 -1.64 -2.88
N LYS A 120 -28.44 -0.92 -3.40
CA LYS A 120 -28.17 -0.82 -4.84
C LYS A 120 -27.74 -2.15 -5.45
N LYS A 121 -26.94 -2.95 -4.73
CA LYS A 121 -26.55 -4.30 -5.17
C LYS A 121 -27.73 -5.28 -5.19
N SER A 122 -28.69 -5.12 -4.27
CA SER A 122 -29.88 -5.98 -4.20
C SER A 122 -31.06 -5.49 -5.04
N SER A 123 -30.85 -4.50 -5.93
CA SER A 123 -31.88 -3.91 -6.80
C SER A 123 -33.15 -3.42 -6.08
N ASN A 124 -33.04 -3.00 -4.81
CA ASN A 124 -34.20 -2.55 -4.02
C ASN A 124 -34.38 -1.02 -4.16
N SER A 125 -35.07 -0.60 -5.22
CA SER A 125 -35.17 0.83 -5.61
C SER A 125 -35.85 1.70 -4.55
N SER A 126 -36.89 1.20 -3.87
CA SER A 126 -37.64 1.98 -2.86
C SER A 126 -36.83 2.26 -1.60
N VAL A 127 -36.03 1.30 -1.14
CA VAL A 127 -35.13 1.45 0.02
C VAL A 127 -33.96 2.37 -0.36
N ALA A 128 -33.40 2.22 -1.56
CA ALA A 128 -32.34 3.09 -2.05
C ALA A 128 -32.77 4.56 -2.10
N GLN A 129 -33.96 4.86 -2.60
CA GLN A 129 -34.50 6.23 -2.65
C GLN A 129 -34.66 6.86 -1.25
N LYS A 130 -35.18 6.11 -0.28
CA LYS A 130 -35.30 6.59 1.11
C LYS A 130 -33.93 6.90 1.72
N LEU A 131 -32.96 6.00 1.52
CA LEU A 131 -31.60 6.17 2.02
C LEU A 131 -30.92 7.39 1.38
N GLU A 132 -31.09 7.61 0.07
CA GLU A 132 -30.56 8.78 -0.64
C GLU A 132 -31.12 10.09 -0.07
N GLN A 133 -32.43 10.15 0.23
CA GLN A 133 -33.03 11.34 0.85
C GLN A 133 -32.47 11.62 2.26
N GLU A 134 -32.31 10.57 3.08
CA GLU A 134 -31.75 10.71 4.43
C GLU A 134 -30.26 11.10 4.41
N ILE A 135 -29.49 10.54 3.48
CA ILE A 135 -28.10 10.91 3.20
C ILE A 135 -28.02 12.39 2.80
N GLY A 136 -28.90 12.85 1.90
CA GLY A 136 -28.95 14.26 1.47
C GLY A 136 -29.21 15.21 2.64
N LYS A 137 -30.12 14.86 3.56
CA LYS A 137 -30.38 15.66 4.78
C LYS A 137 -29.16 15.72 5.70
N LEU A 138 -28.48 14.58 5.91
CA LEU A 138 -27.27 14.52 6.73
C LEU A 138 -26.12 15.33 6.11
N GLN A 139 -25.91 15.21 4.79
CA GLN A 139 -24.91 15.99 4.07
C GLN A 139 -25.19 17.50 4.16
N ALA A 140 -26.44 17.93 3.96
CA ALA A 140 -26.81 19.34 4.13
C ALA A 140 -26.51 19.84 5.56
N SER A 141 -26.77 19.02 6.58
CA SER A 141 -26.46 19.37 7.98
C SER A 141 -24.96 19.47 8.27
N LEU A 142 -24.12 18.77 7.50
CA LEU A 142 -22.66 18.77 7.65
C LEU A 142 -21.96 19.83 6.78
N ASN A 143 -22.64 20.32 5.74
CA ASN A 143 -22.07 21.25 4.76
C ASN A 143 -22.10 22.73 5.19
N ASN A 144 -22.74 23.09 6.32
CA ASN A 144 -22.64 24.45 6.83
C ASN A 144 -21.23 24.73 7.40
N SER A 145 -20.79 25.99 7.30
CA SER A 145 -19.43 26.42 7.69
C SER A 145 -19.03 26.00 9.12
N PRO A 146 -19.86 26.20 10.17
CA PRO A 146 -19.52 25.75 11.52
C PRO A 146 -19.33 24.23 11.63
N SER A 147 -20.16 23.44 10.95
CA SER A 147 -20.05 21.98 10.96
C SER A 147 -18.81 21.49 10.21
N GLN A 148 -18.43 22.16 9.12
CA GLN A 148 -17.18 21.87 8.41
C GLN A 148 -15.95 22.18 9.27
N THR A 149 -15.94 23.33 9.97
CA THR A 149 -14.86 23.67 10.91
C THR A 149 -14.79 22.67 12.07
N ALA A 150 -15.93 22.32 12.67
CA ALA A 150 -16.00 21.30 13.72
C ALA A 150 -15.53 19.91 13.23
N LEU A 151 -15.84 19.54 11.98
CA LEU A 151 -15.38 18.29 11.38
C LEU A 151 -13.86 18.28 11.21
N LYS A 152 -13.26 19.38 10.74
CA LYS A 152 -11.80 19.52 10.62
C LYS A 152 -11.11 19.41 11.98
N ILE A 153 -11.64 20.08 13.02
CA ILE A 153 -11.11 19.97 14.39
C ILE A 153 -11.15 18.52 14.88
N LEU A 154 -12.29 17.84 14.67
CA LEU A 154 -12.45 16.44 15.06
C LEU A 154 -11.47 15.51 14.34
N GLN A 155 -11.29 15.68 13.03
CA GLN A 155 -10.31 14.93 12.24
C GLN A 155 -8.90 15.13 12.77
N HIS A 156 -8.56 16.37 13.09
CA HIS A 156 -7.26 16.71 13.66
C HIS A 156 -7.04 16.06 15.03
N ASP A 157 -8.02 16.13 15.95
CA ASP A 157 -7.88 15.54 17.28
C ASP A 157 -7.72 14.01 17.23
N ILE A 158 -8.42 13.34 16.30
CA ILE A 158 -8.25 11.91 16.04
C ILE A 158 -6.85 11.62 15.47
N ALA A 159 -6.39 12.41 14.49
CA ALA A 159 -5.06 12.25 13.92
C ALA A 159 -3.95 12.41 14.97
N LYS A 160 -4.10 13.37 15.88
CA LYS A 160 -3.19 13.58 17.03
C LYS A 160 -3.14 12.35 17.94
N GLU A 161 -4.29 11.78 18.31
CA GLU A 161 -4.33 10.57 19.14
C GLU A 161 -3.66 9.37 18.43
N GLN A 162 -3.95 9.19 17.14
CA GLN A 162 -3.35 8.13 16.33
C GLN A 162 -1.84 8.34 16.17
N TYR A 163 -1.39 9.59 16.02
CA TYR A 163 0.02 9.93 15.91
C TYR A 163 0.82 9.49 17.15
N VAL A 164 0.32 9.79 18.35
CA VAL A 164 0.97 9.39 19.60
C VAL A 164 1.09 7.86 19.68
N LYS A 165 0.03 7.12 19.30
CA LYS A 165 0.05 5.65 19.25
C LYS A 165 1.08 5.14 18.24
N SER A 166 1.07 5.68 17.02
CA SER A 166 2.00 5.29 15.95
C SER A 166 3.45 5.62 16.30
N PHE A 167 3.71 6.74 16.99
CA PHE A 167 5.03 7.12 17.47
C PHE A 167 5.54 6.13 18.52
N LYS A 168 4.74 5.87 19.56
CA LYS A 168 5.11 4.93 20.63
C LYS A 168 5.42 3.54 20.08
N LEU A 169 4.60 3.06 19.13
CA LEU A 169 4.84 1.80 18.43
C LEU A 169 6.13 1.84 17.60
N SER A 170 6.32 2.88 16.79
CA SER A 170 7.50 3.02 15.93
C SER A 170 8.78 3.09 16.75
N LYS A 171 8.76 3.78 17.90
CA LYS A 171 9.88 3.84 18.84
C LYS A 171 10.20 2.48 19.43
N LEU A 172 9.18 1.74 19.89
CA LEU A 172 9.37 0.39 20.40
C LEU A 172 9.99 -0.56 19.36
N VAL A 173 9.49 -0.51 18.12
CA VAL A 173 10.03 -1.31 17.03
C VAL A 173 11.48 -0.91 16.73
N ALA A 174 11.77 0.38 16.63
CA ALA A 174 13.11 0.89 16.37
C ALA A 174 14.13 0.53 17.47
N ASP A 175 13.72 0.62 18.74
CA ASP A 175 14.61 0.40 19.89
C ASP A 175 14.86 -1.10 20.16
N TYR A 176 13.84 -1.96 19.97
CA TYR A 176 13.88 -3.36 20.44
C TYR A 176 13.80 -4.42 19.33
N ILE A 177 13.43 -4.06 18.09
CA ILE A 177 13.31 -5.00 16.97
C ILE A 177 14.33 -4.66 15.88
N GLU A 178 14.31 -3.42 15.40
CA GLU A 178 15.20 -3.00 14.30
C GLU A 178 16.58 -2.57 14.78
N GLU A 179 16.70 -2.26 16.08
CA GLU A 179 17.88 -1.75 16.78
C GLU A 179 18.53 -0.55 16.08
N ASN A 180 17.74 0.21 15.30
CA ASN A 180 18.22 1.27 14.41
C ASN A 180 18.18 2.67 15.05
N ASN A 181 17.74 2.80 16.30
CA ASN A 181 17.75 4.05 17.06
C ASN A 181 19.02 4.25 17.92
N THR A 182 20.02 3.37 17.78
CA THR A 182 21.15 3.26 18.72
C THR A 182 22.38 4.11 18.39
N PHE A 183 22.48 4.76 17.21
CA PHE A 183 23.79 5.26 16.72
C PHE A 183 23.95 6.74 16.32
N HIS A 184 22.95 7.64 16.42
CA HIS A 184 23.17 9.05 16.05
C HIS A 184 22.66 10.05 17.10
N VAL A 185 23.61 10.65 17.82
CA VAL A 185 23.43 11.54 18.99
C VAL A 185 22.76 12.89 18.65
N GLY A 186 22.46 13.20 17.39
CA GLY A 186 21.83 14.47 16.97
C GLY A 186 20.54 14.36 16.14
N LEU A 187 20.11 13.15 15.79
CA LEU A 187 18.91 12.87 14.96
C LEU A 187 17.94 11.91 15.65
N LYS A 188 18.06 11.77 16.99
CA LYS A 188 17.24 10.88 17.79
C LYS A 188 15.76 11.14 17.47
N ASP A 189 15.07 10.08 17.10
CA ASP A 189 13.63 10.04 16.85
C ASP A 189 13.07 10.74 15.59
N HIS A 190 13.86 11.44 14.75
CA HIS A 190 13.32 12.05 13.52
C HIS A 190 12.67 11.01 12.58
N LEU A 191 13.34 9.86 12.39
CA LEU A 191 12.81 8.77 11.56
C LEU A 191 11.53 8.17 12.18
N ILE A 192 11.47 8.10 13.52
CA ILE A 192 10.30 7.61 14.25
C ILE A 192 9.12 8.57 14.06
N HIS A 193 9.35 9.88 14.17
CA HIS A 193 8.34 10.91 13.88
C HIS A 193 7.86 10.84 12.42
N LYS A 194 8.77 10.64 11.46
CA LYS A 194 8.41 10.41 10.04
C LYS A 194 7.53 9.17 9.89
N HIS A 195 7.95 8.01 10.42
CA HIS A 195 7.17 6.77 10.31
C HIS A 195 5.79 6.91 10.96
N ALA A 196 5.72 7.49 12.17
CA ALA A 196 4.46 7.73 12.85
C ALA A 196 3.50 8.57 11.99
N TYR A 197 4.06 9.57 11.31
CA TYR A 197 3.33 10.44 10.41
C TYR A 197 2.86 9.71 9.14
N ASP A 198 3.75 8.99 8.47
CA ASP A 198 3.42 8.21 7.26
C ASP A 198 2.34 7.16 7.55
N ILE A 199 2.41 6.50 8.72
CA ILE A 199 1.39 5.55 9.18
C ILE A 199 0.02 6.23 9.27
N ILE A 200 -0.10 7.40 9.91
CA ILE A 200 -1.41 8.05 10.04
C ILE A 200 -1.93 8.59 8.70
N ILE A 201 -1.06 8.98 7.76
CA ILE A 201 -1.52 9.44 6.45
C ILE A 201 -1.96 8.26 5.59
N CYS A 202 -1.19 7.18 5.52
CA CYS A 202 -1.49 6.04 4.67
C CYS A 202 -2.59 5.12 5.24
N LEU A 203 -2.59 4.92 6.56
CA LEU A 203 -3.42 3.93 7.25
C LEU A 203 -4.41 4.56 8.23
N GLY A 204 -4.31 5.87 8.47
CA GLY A 204 -5.35 6.60 9.17
C GLY A 204 -6.71 6.43 8.50
N GLY A 205 -7.77 6.73 9.23
CA GLY A 205 -9.10 6.74 8.62
C GLY A 205 -10.26 6.56 9.58
N GLU A 206 -11.36 7.16 9.13
CA GLU A 206 -12.72 7.30 9.70
C GLU A 206 -12.82 7.93 11.09
N VAL A 207 -13.43 9.12 11.09
CA VAL A 207 -13.79 9.96 12.26
C VAL A 207 -14.61 9.20 13.33
N THR A 208 -15.23 8.10 12.93
CA THR A 208 -16.39 7.48 13.56
C THR A 208 -16.06 6.17 14.22
N GLN A 209 -15.06 5.45 13.71
CA GLN A 209 -14.84 4.06 14.09
C GLN A 209 -13.68 3.87 15.05
N ASN A 210 -12.85 4.89 15.30
CA ASN A 210 -11.65 4.76 16.13
C ASN A 210 -10.90 3.45 15.81
N GLN A 211 -10.85 3.09 14.51
CA GLN A 211 -10.27 1.83 14.08
C GLN A 211 -8.84 1.78 14.58
N ASP A 212 -8.46 0.65 15.14
CA ASP A 212 -7.14 0.47 15.70
C ASP A 212 -6.09 0.60 14.59
N ILE A 213 -5.41 1.76 14.57
CA ILE A 213 -4.34 2.09 13.61
C ILE A 213 -3.25 1.01 13.60
N ILE A 214 -3.09 0.32 14.73
CA ILE A 214 -2.13 -0.75 14.93
C ILE A 214 -2.58 -2.01 14.18
N ALA A 215 -3.86 -2.37 14.27
CA ALA A 215 -4.42 -3.49 13.51
C ALA A 215 -4.30 -3.25 12.00
N LYS A 216 -4.51 -2.01 11.54
CA LYS A 216 -4.30 -1.65 10.12
C LYS A 216 -2.85 -1.78 9.69
N LEU A 217 -1.92 -1.29 10.50
CA LEU A 217 -0.49 -1.42 10.25
C LEU A 217 -0.06 -2.89 10.21
N GLN A 218 -0.56 -3.72 11.13
CA GLN A 218 -0.28 -5.15 11.12
C GLN A 218 -0.75 -5.81 9.80
N ASN A 219 -1.99 -5.53 9.37
CA ASN A 219 -2.52 -6.07 8.13
C ASN A 219 -1.68 -5.62 6.92
N PHE A 220 -1.30 -4.34 6.89
CA PHE A 220 -0.46 -3.77 5.85
C PHE A 220 0.92 -4.45 5.76
N LEU A 221 1.60 -4.63 6.91
CA LEU A 221 2.91 -5.29 6.96
C LEU A 221 2.82 -6.80 6.65
N SER A 222 1.68 -7.43 6.93
CA SER A 222 1.46 -8.85 6.66
C SER A 222 1.37 -9.16 5.17
N ASP A 223 0.63 -8.34 4.42
CA ASP A 223 0.25 -8.59 3.01
C ASP A 223 1.46 -8.76 2.09
N LYS A 224 2.59 -8.10 2.39
CA LYS A 224 3.83 -8.16 1.60
C LYS A 224 4.98 -8.88 2.31
N GLY A 225 4.71 -9.55 3.43
CA GLY A 225 5.72 -10.30 4.16
C GLY A 225 6.77 -9.44 4.90
N PHE A 226 6.54 -8.13 5.02
CA PHE A 226 7.42 -7.23 5.79
C PHE A 226 7.54 -7.66 7.25
N LEU A 227 6.51 -8.31 7.81
CA LEU A 227 6.59 -8.91 9.15
C LEU A 227 7.72 -9.95 9.32
N ARG A 228 8.26 -10.48 8.21
CA ARG A 228 9.39 -11.42 8.22
C ARG A 228 10.74 -10.72 7.97
N ALA A 229 10.72 -9.43 7.63
CA ALA A 229 11.91 -8.64 7.43
C ALA A 229 12.61 -8.36 8.77
N THR A 230 13.91 -8.11 8.71
CA THR A 230 14.70 -7.73 9.88
C THR A 230 14.37 -6.32 10.35
N LYS A 231 13.92 -5.44 9.44
CA LYS A 231 13.53 -4.06 9.75
C LYS A 231 12.16 -3.70 9.16
N PRO A 232 11.07 -4.26 9.71
CA PRO A 232 9.74 -4.23 9.10
C PRO A 232 9.16 -2.83 8.83
N LEU A 233 9.35 -1.87 9.74
CA LEU A 233 8.85 -0.51 9.56
C LEU A 233 9.77 0.31 8.68
N HIS A 234 11.08 0.21 8.91
CA HIS A 234 12.06 0.86 8.06
C HIS A 234 11.88 0.44 6.60
N ASP A 235 11.84 -0.86 6.30
CA ASP A 235 11.75 -1.36 4.92
C ASP A 235 10.41 -1.03 4.27
N ALA A 236 9.35 -0.84 5.06
CA ALA A 236 8.04 -0.43 4.56
C ALA A 236 7.98 1.07 4.22
N PHE A 237 8.68 1.95 4.96
CA PHE A 237 8.48 3.41 4.89
C PHE A 237 9.75 4.21 4.53
N SER A 238 10.93 3.60 4.40
CA SER A 238 12.19 4.30 4.14
C SER A 238 12.17 5.07 2.81
N ASP A 239 11.68 4.43 1.75
CA ASP A 239 11.64 4.97 0.39
C ASP A 239 10.29 5.61 0.04
N PHE A 240 9.42 5.77 1.04
CA PHE A 240 8.11 6.39 0.87
C PHE A 240 8.19 7.90 1.07
N TYR A 241 7.63 8.62 0.10
CA TYR A 241 7.48 10.06 0.13
C TYR A 241 6.02 10.44 0.00
N LEU A 242 5.62 11.45 0.77
CA LEU A 242 4.31 12.03 0.63
C LEU A 242 4.21 12.90 -0.62
N PRO A 243 2.99 13.04 -1.19
CA PRO A 243 2.73 13.94 -2.30
C PRO A 243 3.22 15.37 -2.07
N LYS A 244 3.68 15.99 -3.15
CA LYS A 244 4.15 17.39 -3.13
C LYS A 244 3.00 18.33 -2.78
N ASN A 245 1.87 18.21 -3.47
CA ASN A 245 0.69 19.04 -3.20
C ASN A 245 -0.37 18.33 -2.36
N LYS A 246 -0.31 18.52 -1.04
CA LYS A 246 -1.17 17.84 -0.06
C LYS A 246 -2.62 18.36 0.00
N GLN A 247 -2.90 19.56 -0.52
CA GLN A 247 -4.24 20.17 -0.49
C GLN A 247 -5.18 19.59 -1.55
N ASN A 248 -4.61 19.02 -2.60
CA ASN A 248 -5.30 18.66 -3.83
C ASN A 248 -5.42 17.14 -3.98
N ILE A 249 -5.71 16.48 -2.86
CA ILE A 249 -5.71 15.03 -2.73
C ILE A 249 -6.92 14.58 -1.93
N THR A 250 -7.64 13.63 -2.49
CA THR A 250 -8.76 12.97 -1.85
C THR A 250 -8.24 11.88 -0.90
N LEU A 251 -7.67 12.28 0.24
CA LEU A 251 -6.95 11.39 1.16
C LEU A 251 -7.73 10.11 1.52
N LYS A 252 -9.03 10.24 1.82
CA LYS A 252 -9.87 9.09 2.20
C LYS A 252 -9.90 8.01 1.11
N LYS A 253 -9.96 8.40 -0.17
CA LYS A 253 -9.98 7.46 -1.29
C LYS A 253 -8.65 6.73 -1.44
N TRP A 254 -7.54 7.43 -1.26
CA TRP A 254 -6.23 6.81 -1.24
C TRP A 254 -6.02 5.87 -0.05
N GLN A 255 -6.47 6.24 1.15
CA GLN A 255 -6.45 5.36 2.31
C GLN A 255 -7.29 4.07 2.07
N GLU A 256 -8.45 4.19 1.42
CA GLU A 256 -9.26 3.04 1.00
C GLU A 256 -8.49 2.13 0.02
N LEU A 257 -7.79 2.71 -0.96
CA LEU A 257 -6.96 1.96 -1.92
C LEU A 257 -5.76 1.30 -1.25
N ILE A 258 -5.04 2.00 -0.38
CA ILE A 258 -3.88 1.46 0.37
C ILE A 258 -4.33 0.33 1.29
N SER A 259 -5.46 0.48 1.98
CA SER A 259 -6.01 -0.59 2.82
C SER A 259 -6.32 -1.86 2.02
N LYS A 260 -6.77 -1.72 0.76
CA LYS A 260 -7.16 -2.84 -0.10
C LYS A 260 -6.00 -3.47 -0.88
N HIS A 261 -5.02 -2.67 -1.29
CA HIS A 261 -3.96 -3.05 -2.23
C HIS A 261 -2.55 -2.90 -1.66
N GLY A 262 -2.45 -2.49 -0.40
CA GLY A 262 -1.20 -2.41 0.36
C GLY A 262 -0.16 -1.51 -0.29
N PHE A 263 1.07 -2.03 -0.37
CA PHE A 263 2.26 -1.32 -0.80
C PHE A 263 2.17 -0.79 -2.25
N ASP A 264 1.46 -1.48 -3.14
CA ASP A 264 1.36 -1.06 -4.55
C ASP A 264 0.56 0.25 -4.69
N ALA A 265 -0.55 0.37 -3.95
CA ALA A 265 -1.30 1.62 -3.86
C ALA A 265 -0.51 2.71 -3.11
N MET A 266 0.30 2.35 -2.11
CA MET A 266 1.13 3.32 -1.38
C MET A 266 2.19 3.97 -2.27
N LYS A 267 2.80 3.22 -3.20
CA LYS A 267 3.74 3.78 -4.19
C LYS A 267 3.07 4.81 -5.10
N LEU A 268 1.86 4.52 -5.56
CA LEU A 268 1.06 5.42 -6.39
C LEU A 268 0.64 6.66 -5.61
N PHE A 269 0.34 6.49 -4.32
CA PHE A 269 -0.05 7.59 -3.46
C PHE A 269 1.04 8.67 -3.39
N ALA A 270 2.33 8.35 -3.49
CA ALA A 270 3.41 9.34 -3.49
C ALA A 270 3.32 10.40 -4.61
N ILE A 271 2.58 10.12 -5.69
CA ILE A 271 2.32 11.02 -6.82
C ILE A 271 0.83 11.33 -6.99
N ALA A 272 0.03 11.15 -5.93
CA ALA A 272 -1.41 11.29 -5.96
C ALA A 272 -1.89 12.65 -6.50
N ASP A 273 -1.20 13.74 -6.17
CA ASP A 273 -1.52 15.08 -6.67
C ASP A 273 -1.50 15.16 -8.20
N ARG A 274 -0.50 14.53 -8.83
CA ARG A 274 -0.40 14.47 -10.29
C ARG A 274 -1.45 13.53 -10.89
N ILE A 275 -1.73 12.41 -10.24
CA ILE A 275 -2.75 11.44 -10.68
C ILE A 275 -4.13 12.10 -10.66
N GLU A 276 -4.51 12.74 -9.56
CA GLU A 276 -5.84 13.36 -9.44
C GLU A 276 -6.00 14.55 -10.40
N ALA A 277 -4.95 15.35 -10.57
CA ALA A 277 -4.95 16.45 -11.55
C ALA A 277 -5.08 15.93 -12.99
N LYS A 278 -4.38 14.85 -13.34
CA LYS A 278 -4.44 14.24 -14.68
C LYS A 278 -5.84 13.69 -14.96
N LYS A 279 -6.44 12.99 -13.99
CA LYS A 279 -7.80 12.46 -14.11
C LYS A 279 -8.85 13.55 -14.30
N ALA A 280 -8.63 14.70 -13.66
CA ALA A 280 -9.55 15.83 -13.70
C ALA A 280 -9.49 16.68 -14.99
N GLN A 281 -8.47 16.52 -15.84
CA GLN A 281 -8.20 17.42 -16.99
C GLN A 281 -9.38 17.67 -17.94
N ASN A 282 -10.33 16.74 -18.03
CA ASN A 282 -11.50 16.83 -18.92
C ASN A 282 -12.83 16.94 -18.16
N THR A 283 -12.78 17.46 -16.93
CA THR A 283 -13.94 17.60 -16.05
C THR A 283 -14.03 19.01 -15.48
N GLU A 284 -15.21 19.39 -14.97
CA GLU A 284 -15.37 20.64 -14.22
C GLU A 284 -14.69 20.60 -12.83
N MET A 285 -14.31 19.40 -12.37
CA MET A 285 -13.61 19.22 -11.10
C MET A 285 -12.13 19.51 -11.26
N GLN A 286 -11.50 20.03 -10.19
CA GLN A 286 -10.08 20.35 -10.20
C GLN A 286 -9.19 19.12 -9.92
N TYR A 287 -9.70 18.15 -9.12
CA TYR A 287 -9.00 16.93 -8.70
C TYR A 287 -10.01 15.79 -8.54
N ILE A 288 -9.66 14.59 -9.01
CA ILE A 288 -10.51 13.40 -8.91
C ILE A 288 -9.66 12.19 -8.52
N ALA A 289 -10.02 11.53 -7.41
CA ALA A 289 -9.38 10.29 -6.99
C ALA A 289 -9.54 9.14 -8.02
N PRO A 290 -8.56 8.24 -8.13
CA PRO A 290 -8.72 7.02 -8.89
C PRO A 290 -9.81 6.12 -8.28
N GLU A 291 -10.51 5.36 -9.13
CA GLU A 291 -11.60 4.46 -8.71
C GLU A 291 -11.09 3.16 -8.09
N ASN A 292 -9.96 2.68 -8.59
CA ASN A 292 -9.34 1.42 -8.21
C ASN A 292 -7.83 1.47 -8.52
N LEU A 293 -7.09 0.41 -8.15
CA LEU A 293 -5.66 0.34 -8.38
C LEU A 293 -5.28 0.41 -9.88
N GLN A 294 -6.04 -0.26 -10.75
CA GLN A 294 -5.74 -0.31 -12.18
C GLN A 294 -5.91 1.07 -12.83
N ASP A 295 -6.94 1.80 -12.43
CA ASP A 295 -7.17 3.19 -12.86
C ASP A 295 -5.99 4.10 -12.45
N ALA A 296 -5.50 3.96 -11.21
CA ALA A 296 -4.32 4.70 -10.74
C ALA A 296 -3.04 4.34 -11.52
N ILE A 297 -2.81 3.05 -11.83
CA ILE A 297 -1.68 2.59 -12.65
C ILE A 297 -1.79 3.16 -14.06
N PHE A 298 -2.96 3.09 -14.68
CA PHE A 298 -3.18 3.60 -16.03
C PHE A 298 -2.91 5.11 -16.12
N ILE A 299 -3.38 5.89 -15.15
CA ILE A 299 -3.10 7.33 -15.09
C ILE A 299 -1.61 7.60 -14.87
N GLN A 300 -0.93 6.82 -14.02
CA GLN A 300 0.53 6.92 -13.88
C GLN A 300 1.23 6.65 -15.21
N THR A 301 0.80 5.62 -15.95
CA THR A 301 1.34 5.30 -17.28
C THR A 301 1.20 6.48 -18.24
N GLN A 302 0.04 7.14 -18.26
CA GLN A 302 -0.19 8.35 -19.09
C GLN A 302 0.63 9.57 -18.63
N LEU A 303 0.98 9.64 -17.34
CA LEU A 303 1.87 10.68 -16.81
C LEU A 303 3.33 10.43 -17.16
N THR A 304 3.71 9.18 -17.43
CA THR A 304 5.08 8.77 -17.76
C THR A 304 5.32 8.74 -19.27
N TYR A 305 4.33 8.34 -20.08
CA TYR A 305 4.47 8.18 -21.52
C TYR A 305 3.41 9.01 -22.27
N ALA A 306 3.84 9.96 -23.10
CA ALA A 306 2.93 10.81 -23.87
C ALA A 306 1.99 9.99 -24.78
N LYS A 307 2.49 8.86 -25.29
CA LYS A 307 1.79 7.95 -26.21
C LYS A 307 1.20 6.70 -25.56
N ALA A 308 0.98 6.71 -24.23
CA ALA A 308 0.46 5.55 -23.50
C ALA A 308 -0.84 4.95 -24.06
N ASN A 309 -1.67 5.77 -24.73
CA ASN A 309 -2.94 5.33 -25.32
C ASN A 309 -2.76 4.60 -26.68
N GLU A 310 -1.62 4.72 -27.36
CA GLU A 310 -1.38 4.05 -28.64
C GLU A 310 -1.25 2.53 -28.46
N TYR A 311 -0.70 2.08 -27.33
CA TYR A 311 -0.64 0.67 -26.95
C TYR A 311 -0.59 0.50 -25.42
N SER A 312 -1.76 0.52 -24.78
CA SER A 312 -1.85 0.58 -23.31
C SER A 312 -1.28 -0.62 -22.57
N GLU A 313 -1.46 -1.85 -23.09
CA GLU A 313 -0.89 -3.06 -22.48
C GLU A 313 0.65 -3.00 -22.45
N LEU A 314 1.27 -2.53 -23.53
CA LEU A 314 2.72 -2.31 -23.60
C LEU A 314 3.17 -1.16 -22.70
N ALA A 315 2.40 -0.08 -22.61
CA ALA A 315 2.75 1.06 -21.76
C ALA A 315 2.73 0.71 -20.26
N GLU A 316 1.77 -0.11 -19.81
CA GLU A 316 1.75 -0.63 -18.43
C GLU A 316 2.96 -1.53 -18.14
N LEU A 317 3.34 -2.38 -19.10
CA LEU A 317 4.55 -3.20 -18.99
C LEU A 317 5.80 -2.32 -18.95
N ALA A 318 5.90 -1.32 -19.83
CA ALA A 318 7.00 -0.37 -19.86
C ALA A 318 7.15 0.33 -18.50
N LEU A 319 6.04 0.78 -17.90
CA LEU A 319 6.05 1.37 -16.56
C LEU A 319 6.54 0.38 -15.50
N LYS A 320 6.01 -0.85 -15.51
CA LYS A 320 6.38 -1.91 -14.55
C LYS A 320 7.87 -2.24 -14.58
N TYR A 321 8.46 -2.32 -15.78
CA TYR A 321 9.87 -2.62 -15.98
C TYR A 321 10.75 -1.36 -16.13
N LYS A 322 10.17 -0.18 -15.86
CA LYS A 322 10.87 1.12 -15.80
C LYS A 322 11.58 1.52 -17.09
N LEU A 323 10.98 1.23 -18.24
CA LEU A 323 11.48 1.67 -19.54
C LEU A 323 11.46 3.20 -19.65
N SER A 324 12.46 3.78 -20.31
CA SER A 324 12.46 5.20 -20.67
C SER A 324 11.37 5.50 -21.70
N GLU A 325 10.93 6.77 -21.78
CA GLU A 325 9.98 7.20 -22.81
C GLU A 325 10.51 6.97 -24.23
N GLU A 326 11.82 7.15 -24.44
CA GLU A 326 12.50 6.83 -25.69
C GLU A 326 12.36 5.34 -26.06
N SER A 327 12.62 4.44 -25.11
CA SER A 327 12.52 2.99 -25.34
C SER A 327 11.08 2.57 -25.62
N PHE A 328 10.12 3.15 -24.90
CA PHE A 328 8.70 2.92 -25.15
C PHE A 328 8.29 3.39 -26.56
N ASN A 329 8.69 4.61 -26.96
CA ASN A 329 8.43 5.11 -28.31
C ASN A 329 9.10 4.24 -29.39
N ARG A 330 10.32 3.74 -29.12
CA ARG A 330 11.01 2.79 -30.00
C ARG A 330 10.20 1.49 -30.18
N CYS A 331 9.61 0.97 -29.11
CA CYS A 331 8.73 -0.20 -29.19
C CYS A 331 7.50 0.08 -30.08
N LEU A 332 6.87 1.25 -29.95
CA LEU A 332 5.73 1.65 -30.80
C LEU A 332 6.10 1.72 -32.28
N GLU A 333 7.30 2.22 -32.62
CA GLU A 333 7.76 2.23 -34.02
C GLU A 333 8.00 0.82 -34.57
N ILE A 334 8.47 -0.11 -33.74
CA ILE A 334 8.68 -1.52 -34.12
C ILE A 334 7.34 -2.25 -34.27
N GLU A 335 6.35 -1.99 -33.41
CA GLU A 335 4.99 -2.58 -33.50
C GLU A 335 4.36 -2.33 -34.88
N LYS A 336 4.63 -1.19 -35.52
CA LYS A 336 4.15 -0.89 -36.90
C LYS A 336 4.69 -1.86 -37.96
N GLN A 337 5.79 -2.56 -37.68
CA GLN A 337 6.47 -3.50 -38.57
C GLN A 337 6.31 -4.95 -38.12
N LYS A 338 5.47 -5.19 -37.11
CA LYS A 338 5.27 -6.51 -36.51
C LYS A 338 4.76 -7.51 -37.53
N LYS A 339 5.32 -8.71 -37.49
CA LYS A 339 4.87 -9.83 -38.32
C LYS A 339 3.47 -10.28 -37.88
N ASN A 340 2.68 -10.77 -38.81
CA ASN A 340 1.34 -11.32 -38.52
C ASN A 340 1.37 -12.83 -38.25
N PHE A 341 2.45 -13.51 -38.65
CA PHE A 341 2.69 -14.93 -38.40
C PHE A 341 4.20 -15.18 -38.28
N ASP A 342 4.58 -16.35 -37.79
CA ASP A 342 5.95 -16.84 -37.87
C ASP A 342 5.97 -18.36 -38.10
N ASN A 343 7.10 -18.83 -38.62
CA ASN A 343 7.37 -20.20 -39.01
C ASN A 343 7.97 -21.03 -37.85
N LEU A 344 8.02 -20.48 -36.63
CA LEU A 344 8.51 -21.24 -35.48
C LEU A 344 7.49 -22.32 -35.11
N PRO A 345 7.92 -23.56 -34.88
CA PRO A 345 7.01 -24.62 -34.49
C PRO A 345 6.37 -24.31 -33.14
N ASN A 346 5.06 -24.55 -33.02
CA ASN A 346 4.33 -24.43 -31.76
C ASN A 346 4.66 -25.62 -30.86
N ILE A 347 5.81 -25.55 -30.19
CA ILE A 347 6.29 -26.58 -29.27
C ILE A 347 5.93 -26.17 -27.84
N THR A 348 5.42 -27.13 -27.08
CA THR A 348 5.31 -27.06 -25.61
C THR A 348 6.07 -28.25 -25.03
N ILE A 349 7.08 -27.97 -24.21
CA ILE A 349 7.81 -28.99 -23.47
C ILE A 349 7.45 -28.84 -22.00
N HIS A 350 6.83 -29.85 -21.40
CA HIS A 350 6.61 -29.86 -19.96
C HIS A 350 7.81 -30.47 -19.26
N GLY A 351 8.38 -29.77 -18.28
CA GLY A 351 9.56 -30.24 -17.55
C GLY A 351 9.33 -31.55 -16.79
N LYS A 352 8.07 -31.89 -16.47
CA LYS A 352 7.69 -33.18 -15.87
C LYS A 352 7.91 -34.38 -16.80
N ASP A 353 7.92 -34.15 -18.12
CA ASP A 353 8.06 -35.19 -19.14
C ASP A 353 9.54 -35.44 -19.47
N LEU A 354 10.45 -34.62 -18.95
CA LEU A 354 11.89 -34.75 -19.14
C LEU A 354 12.47 -35.64 -18.04
N ASP A 355 13.03 -36.79 -18.43
CA ASP A 355 13.79 -37.68 -17.54
C ASP A 355 15.23 -37.19 -17.36
N CYS A 356 15.38 -35.92 -16.94
CA CYS A 356 16.68 -35.35 -16.60
C CYS A 356 16.63 -34.75 -15.19
N LYS A 357 17.49 -35.25 -14.32
CA LYS A 357 17.78 -34.59 -13.04
C LYS A 357 18.87 -33.56 -13.33
N LEU A 358 18.59 -32.30 -13.03
CA LEU A 358 19.65 -31.29 -12.98
C LEU A 358 20.71 -31.74 -11.96
N GLU A 359 21.98 -31.40 -12.18
CA GLU A 359 23.10 -31.74 -11.28
C GLU A 359 22.85 -31.31 -9.82
N SER A 360 22.00 -30.30 -9.62
CA SER A 360 21.56 -29.78 -8.33
C SER A 360 20.49 -30.64 -7.62
N GLY A 361 20.04 -31.75 -8.20
CA GLY A 361 18.91 -32.54 -7.69
C GLY A 361 17.55 -31.84 -7.84
N THR A 362 17.50 -30.71 -8.55
CA THR A 362 16.29 -29.91 -8.73
C THR A 362 15.35 -30.60 -9.73
N SER A 363 14.10 -30.81 -9.31
CA SER A 363 13.03 -31.30 -10.19
C SER A 363 12.59 -30.21 -11.16
N LEU A 364 12.40 -30.57 -12.43
CA LEU A 364 11.84 -29.70 -13.48
C LEU A 364 10.30 -29.65 -13.44
N ASN A 365 9.67 -30.26 -12.44
CA ASN A 365 8.21 -30.22 -12.27
C ASN A 365 7.74 -28.76 -12.11
N GLY A 366 6.76 -28.37 -12.93
CA GLY A 366 6.21 -27.02 -12.96
C GLY A 366 6.97 -26.03 -13.85
N TYR A 367 8.01 -26.46 -14.56
CA TYR A 367 8.65 -25.69 -15.62
C TYR A 367 8.09 -26.08 -16.99
N HIS A 368 7.97 -25.10 -17.89
CA HIS A 368 7.43 -25.31 -19.23
C HIS A 368 8.19 -24.43 -20.23
N LEU A 369 8.72 -25.03 -21.30
CA LEU A 369 9.23 -24.27 -22.44
C LEU A 369 8.12 -24.15 -23.47
N VAL A 370 7.74 -22.92 -23.80
CA VAL A 370 6.68 -22.65 -24.78
C VAL A 370 7.09 -21.57 -25.76
N LYS A 371 6.51 -21.59 -26.96
CA LYS A 371 6.61 -20.47 -27.88
C LYS A 371 5.84 -19.27 -27.32
N LEU A 372 6.44 -18.09 -27.34
CA LEU A 372 5.76 -16.84 -26.99
C LEU A 372 4.79 -16.45 -28.11
N PRO A 373 3.52 -16.15 -27.80
CA PRO A 373 2.57 -15.65 -28.80
C PRO A 373 3.09 -14.38 -29.50
N ILE A 374 2.90 -14.28 -30.81
CA ILE A 374 3.39 -13.16 -31.64
C ILE A 374 2.88 -11.81 -31.13
N ASN A 375 1.67 -11.80 -30.59
CA ASN A 375 1.02 -10.59 -30.10
C ASN A 375 1.33 -10.27 -28.63
N ASP A 376 2.21 -11.01 -27.97
CA ASP A 376 2.55 -10.75 -26.56
C ASP A 376 3.50 -9.54 -26.44
N PRO A 377 3.08 -8.43 -25.79
CA PRO A 377 3.90 -7.24 -25.64
C PRO A 377 5.13 -7.44 -24.75
N ARG A 378 5.26 -8.58 -24.06
CA ARG A 378 6.51 -8.90 -23.32
C ARG A 378 7.67 -9.18 -24.26
N ALA A 379 7.44 -9.49 -25.53
CA ALA A 379 8.48 -9.70 -26.53
C ALA A 379 9.47 -8.52 -26.61
N TYR A 380 9.00 -7.29 -26.39
CA TYR A 380 9.81 -6.07 -26.42
C TYR A 380 10.83 -5.96 -25.27
N ILE A 381 10.58 -6.68 -24.17
CA ILE A 381 11.25 -6.45 -22.88
C ILE A 381 11.63 -7.76 -22.18
N LEU A 382 11.83 -8.85 -22.93
CA LEU A 382 12.15 -10.16 -22.37
C LEU A 382 13.38 -10.08 -21.46
N GLY A 383 14.41 -9.36 -21.90
CA GLY A 383 15.61 -9.09 -21.12
C GLY A 383 15.32 -8.43 -19.77
N ASP A 384 14.43 -7.44 -19.70
CA ASP A 384 14.08 -6.78 -18.43
C ASP A 384 13.29 -7.70 -17.49
N ILE A 385 12.54 -8.65 -18.06
CA ILE A 385 11.78 -9.66 -17.30
C ILE A 385 12.73 -10.68 -16.66
N VAL A 386 13.65 -11.24 -17.44
CA VAL A 386 14.56 -12.33 -16.99
C VAL A 386 15.95 -11.83 -16.57
N LYS A 387 16.18 -10.52 -16.58
CA LYS A 387 17.46 -9.84 -16.28
C LYS A 387 18.60 -10.21 -17.25
N ASP A 388 18.30 -10.17 -18.54
CA ASP A 388 19.26 -10.34 -19.63
C ASP A 388 19.22 -9.13 -20.60
N CYS A 389 20.05 -9.14 -21.64
CA CYS A 389 20.23 -8.07 -22.62
C CYS A 389 19.21 -8.04 -23.76
N GLN A 390 18.27 -9.00 -23.81
CA GLN A 390 17.28 -9.17 -24.87
C GLN A 390 16.05 -8.25 -24.70
N SER A 391 16.29 -6.94 -24.70
CA SER A 391 15.25 -5.90 -24.63
C SER A 391 15.47 -4.80 -25.66
N ILE A 392 14.41 -4.08 -26.02
CA ILE A 392 14.52 -2.81 -26.76
C ILE A 392 15.28 -1.78 -25.92
N GLY A 393 16.31 -1.16 -26.51
CA GLY A 393 17.25 -0.28 -25.82
C GLY A 393 18.41 -1.02 -25.11
N GLY A 394 18.46 -2.36 -25.16
CA GLY A 394 19.55 -3.18 -24.63
C GLY A 394 20.59 -3.58 -25.67
N ASN A 395 21.68 -4.23 -25.23
CA ASN A 395 22.79 -4.66 -26.09
C ASN A 395 22.37 -5.64 -27.20
N SER A 396 21.31 -6.41 -26.98
CA SER A 396 20.78 -7.39 -27.94
C SER A 396 19.45 -6.95 -28.58
N GLU A 397 19.19 -5.63 -28.66
CA GLU A 397 17.99 -5.05 -29.27
C GLU A 397 17.73 -5.65 -30.67
N ARG A 398 18.78 -5.88 -31.46
CA ARG A 398 18.62 -6.41 -32.82
C ARG A 398 17.96 -7.78 -32.84
N CYS A 399 18.27 -8.65 -31.88
CA CYS A 399 17.64 -9.97 -31.77
C CYS A 399 16.15 -9.84 -31.45
N VAL A 400 15.79 -8.88 -30.60
CA VAL A 400 14.40 -8.57 -30.25
C VAL A 400 13.64 -8.08 -31.48
N ILE A 401 14.21 -7.11 -32.21
CA ILE A 401 13.61 -6.58 -33.45
C ILE A 401 13.40 -7.70 -34.46
N ASP A 402 14.43 -8.52 -34.71
CA ASP A 402 14.33 -9.60 -35.69
C ASP A 402 13.29 -10.65 -35.25
N GLY A 403 13.21 -10.96 -33.95
CA GLY A 403 12.18 -11.85 -33.38
C GLY A 403 10.75 -11.33 -33.53
N ILE A 404 10.54 -10.01 -33.50
CA ILE A 404 9.23 -9.37 -33.66
C ILE A 404 8.84 -9.18 -35.14
N THR A 405 9.82 -8.88 -35.99
CA THR A 405 9.55 -8.40 -37.37
C THR A 405 9.78 -9.45 -38.46
N ARG A 406 10.54 -10.51 -38.19
CA ARG A 406 10.85 -11.54 -39.21
C ARG A 406 10.05 -12.82 -38.98
N GLU A 407 9.46 -13.34 -40.05
CA GLU A 407 8.65 -14.57 -40.03
C GLU A 407 9.43 -15.83 -39.66
N ASN A 408 10.75 -15.87 -39.88
CA ASN A 408 11.59 -17.02 -39.52
C ASN A 408 12.21 -16.93 -38.13
N ASN A 409 11.87 -15.88 -37.38
CA ASN A 409 12.38 -15.64 -36.03
C ASN A 409 11.21 -15.56 -35.05
N GLY A 410 11.49 -15.66 -33.76
CA GLY A 410 10.52 -15.55 -32.68
C GLY A 410 11.16 -16.00 -31.37
N PHE A 411 10.34 -16.22 -30.34
CA PHE A 411 10.85 -16.50 -29.00
C PHE A 411 10.26 -17.78 -28.43
N TYR A 412 11.10 -18.57 -27.79
CA TYR A 412 10.68 -19.54 -26.79
C TYR A 412 11.00 -18.97 -25.42
N VAL A 413 10.09 -19.16 -24.48
CA VAL A 413 10.20 -18.68 -23.11
C VAL A 413 10.05 -19.84 -22.16
N LEU A 414 10.87 -19.82 -21.11
CA LEU A 414 10.78 -20.74 -19.99
C LEU A 414 9.84 -20.15 -18.94
N LEU A 415 8.74 -20.85 -18.70
CA LEU A 415 7.75 -20.52 -17.69
C LEU A 415 7.95 -21.39 -16.46
N LYS A 416 7.71 -20.82 -15.29
CA LYS A 416 7.63 -21.52 -14.01
C LYS A 416 6.26 -21.29 -13.38
N ASN A 417 5.63 -22.36 -12.93
CA ASN A 417 4.39 -22.28 -12.18
C ASN A 417 4.62 -21.59 -10.83
N LYS A 418 3.84 -20.55 -10.55
CA LYS A 418 3.85 -19.78 -9.29
C LYS A 418 3.40 -20.63 -8.10
N ASN A 419 2.53 -21.60 -8.36
CA ASN A 419 1.85 -22.38 -7.34
C ASN A 419 2.07 -23.86 -7.59
N SER A 420 3.06 -24.44 -6.90
CA SER A 420 3.41 -25.87 -6.99
C SER A 420 2.25 -26.82 -6.64
N ALA A 421 1.19 -26.32 -5.99
CA ALA A 421 -0.04 -27.06 -5.71
C ALA A 421 -1.02 -27.15 -6.90
N LYS A 422 -0.93 -26.24 -7.89
CA LYS A 422 -1.76 -26.27 -9.11
C LYS A 422 -0.96 -26.86 -10.28
N GLN A 423 -0.55 -28.13 -10.16
CA GLN A 423 0.32 -28.78 -11.15
C GLN A 423 -0.28 -28.90 -12.56
N ASN A 424 -1.61 -28.71 -12.69
CA ASN A 424 -2.36 -28.82 -13.94
C ASN A 424 -2.98 -27.49 -14.39
N ALA A 425 -2.44 -26.34 -13.99
CA ALA A 425 -2.89 -25.06 -14.55
C ALA A 425 -2.63 -25.04 -16.06
N GLU A 426 -3.62 -24.63 -16.85
CA GLU A 426 -3.46 -24.44 -18.30
C GLU A 426 -2.48 -23.30 -18.55
N ILE A 427 -1.48 -23.52 -19.41
CA ILE A 427 -0.44 -22.52 -19.71
C ILE A 427 -1.02 -21.33 -20.48
N PHE A 428 -1.98 -21.60 -21.35
CA PHE A 428 -2.63 -20.61 -22.18
C PHE A 428 -4.05 -20.36 -21.71
N THR A 429 -4.46 -19.10 -21.70
CA THR A 429 -5.85 -18.69 -21.51
C THR A 429 -6.67 -19.03 -22.76
N SER A 430 -8.01 -18.95 -22.66
CA SER A 430 -8.92 -19.27 -23.77
C SER A 430 -8.73 -18.40 -25.02
N ASP A 431 -8.14 -17.21 -24.88
CA ASP A 431 -7.77 -16.31 -25.97
C ASP A 431 -6.34 -16.54 -26.51
N GLY A 432 -5.65 -17.61 -26.08
CA GLY A 432 -4.34 -18.01 -26.57
C GLY A 432 -3.16 -17.20 -26.01
N LYS A 433 -3.39 -16.36 -24.99
CA LYS A 433 -2.31 -15.67 -24.26
C LYS A 433 -1.72 -16.60 -23.18
N ILE A 434 -0.49 -16.34 -22.75
CA ILE A 434 0.07 -17.05 -21.59
C ILE A 434 -0.64 -16.56 -20.32
N ASP A 435 -1.01 -17.48 -19.43
CA ASP A 435 -1.61 -17.17 -18.13
C ASP A 435 -0.56 -16.68 -17.12
N TYR A 436 -0.22 -15.40 -17.22
CA TYR A 436 0.70 -14.75 -16.29
C TYR A 436 0.17 -14.61 -14.85
N GLN A 437 -1.08 -15.01 -14.55
CA GLN A 437 -1.55 -15.10 -13.16
C GLN A 437 -0.98 -16.34 -12.47
N ASN A 438 -0.82 -17.44 -13.20
CA ASN A 438 -0.32 -18.71 -12.65
C ASN A 438 1.13 -19.01 -13.06
N PHE A 439 1.69 -18.32 -14.06
CA PHE A 439 3.06 -18.54 -14.51
C PHE A 439 3.93 -17.27 -14.45
N ASP A 440 5.20 -17.45 -14.11
CA ASP A 440 6.26 -16.46 -14.27
C ASP A 440 7.18 -16.85 -15.41
N MET A 441 7.63 -15.87 -16.19
CA MET A 441 8.71 -16.05 -17.17
C MET A 441 10.05 -15.96 -16.45
N VAL A 442 10.88 -17.00 -16.62
CA VAL A 442 12.12 -17.19 -15.85
C VAL A 442 13.34 -17.43 -16.73
N GLY A 443 13.17 -17.50 -18.05
CA GLY A 443 14.24 -17.67 -19.02
C GLY A 443 13.76 -17.56 -20.45
#